data_AF-A0A834IAK1-F1
#
_entry.id   AF-A0A834IAK1-F1
#
_cell.length_a   1.000
_cell.length_b   1.000
_cell.length_c   1.000
_cell.angle_alpha   90.00
_cell.angle_beta   90.00
_cell.angle_gamma   90.00
#
_symmetry.space_group_name_H-M   'P 1'
#
loop_
_entity.id
_entity.type
_entity.pdbx_description
1 polymer ?
#
loop_
_entity_poly.entity_id
_entity_poly.type
_entity_poly.pdbx_seq_one_letter_code
_entity_poly.pdbx_strand_id
1 'polypeptide(L)'
;MELGDKFRLVLATTLREDGYPDSGDWNPQGLDTEGSRADSFEYVMSGKVYRIEGDEAAMEPSSRLAAYVSFGGLLMRLQGDANNLHSFEVDQHMYLLMKKIFM
;
A
#
# COMPACT_ATOMS: atom_id res chain seq x y z
N MET A 1 13.75 -12.82 -1.80
CA MET A 1 13.67 -12.40 -0.39
C MET A 1 14.21 -13.53 0.45
N GLU A 2 15.29 -13.26 1.17
CA GLU A 2 15.94 -14.19 2.09
C GLU A 2 15.84 -13.65 3.53
N LEU A 3 16.07 -14.51 4.51
CA LEU A 3 16.08 -14.09 5.91
C LEU A 3 17.17 -13.03 6.12
N GLY A 4 16.79 -11.88 6.69
CA GLY A 4 17.70 -10.76 6.94
C GLY A 4 17.75 -9.71 5.83
N ASP A 5 17.08 -9.95 4.69
CA ASP A 5 16.96 -8.94 3.64
C ASP A 5 16.24 -7.70 4.15
N LYS A 6 16.79 -6.53 3.82
CA LYS A 6 16.13 -5.25 4.00
C LYS A 6 15.44 -4.86 2.71
N PHE A 7 14.26 -4.27 2.82
CA PHE A 7 13.48 -3.82 1.69
C PHE A 7 12.79 -2.50 2.01
N ARG A 8 12.51 -1.73 0.97
CA ARG A 8 11.63 -0.57 1.03
C ARG A 8 10.25 -1.01 0.55
N LEU A 9 9.24 -0.76 1.37
CA LEU A 9 7.84 -0.96 1.03
C LEU A 9 7.13 0.39 1.01
N VAL A 10 6.34 0.64 -0.03
CA VAL A 10 5.53 1.84 -0.20
C VAL A 10 4.10 1.40 -0.51
N LEU A 11 3.14 2.04 0.15
CA LEU A 11 1.72 1.90 -0.14
C LEU A 11 1.24 3.20 -0.79
N ALA A 12 0.53 3.09 -1.91
CA ALA A 12 0.07 4.24 -2.69
C ALA A 12 -1.36 4.02 -3.19
N THR A 13 -2.12 5.10 -3.36
CA THR A 13 -3.47 5.08 -3.95
C THR A 13 -3.44 5.28 -5.47
N THR A 14 -2.29 5.66 -6.03
CA THR A 14 -2.07 5.91 -7.46
C THR A 14 -0.63 5.56 -7.84
N LEU A 15 -0.44 5.06 -9.06
CA LEU A 15 0.88 4.84 -9.64
C LEU A 15 1.43 6.07 -10.38
N ARG A 16 0.60 7.08 -10.60
CA ARG A 16 0.99 8.32 -11.28
C ARG A 16 1.99 9.11 -10.42
N GLU A 17 3.02 9.65 -11.03
CA GLU A 17 4.00 10.47 -10.31
C GLU A 17 3.40 11.79 -9.83
N ASP A 18 2.49 12.37 -10.62
CA ASP A 18 1.78 13.63 -10.35
C ASP A 18 0.82 13.59 -9.15
N GLY A 19 0.51 12.41 -8.62
CA GLY A 19 -0.35 12.21 -7.46
C GLY A 19 -1.85 12.36 -7.73
N TYR A 20 -2.28 12.50 -8.99
CA TYR A 20 -3.69 12.46 -9.33
C TYR A 20 -4.29 11.07 -9.09
N PRO A 21 -5.59 10.97 -8.76
CA PRO A 21 -6.28 9.71 -8.61
C PRO A 21 -6.16 8.86 -9.87
N ASP A 22 -6.06 7.55 -9.69
CA ASP A 22 -6.07 6.61 -10.80
C ASP A 22 -7.49 6.55 -11.40
N SER A 23 -7.59 6.43 -12.72
CA SER A 23 -8.85 6.25 -13.44
C SER A 23 -9.47 4.88 -13.23
N GLY A 24 -8.71 3.91 -12.71
CA GLY A 24 -9.15 2.53 -12.47
C GLY A 24 -9.08 1.63 -13.70
N ASP A 25 -8.80 2.21 -14.88
CA ASP A 25 -8.53 1.48 -16.11
C ASP A 25 -7.03 1.20 -16.25
N TRP A 26 -6.69 -0.09 -16.43
CA TRP A 26 -5.32 -0.48 -16.71
C TRP A 26 -4.98 -0.25 -18.18
N ASN A 27 -4.09 0.71 -18.46
CA ASN A 27 -3.56 0.96 -19.80
C ASN A 27 -2.07 0.59 -19.89
N PRO A 28 -1.72 -0.59 -20.42
CA PRO A 28 -0.32 -1.01 -20.54
C PRO A 28 0.48 -0.13 -21.52
N GLN A 29 -0.16 0.52 -22.49
CA GLN A 29 0.55 1.41 -23.44
C GLN A 29 0.93 2.75 -22.81
N GLY A 30 0.19 3.18 -21.78
CA GLY A 30 0.47 4.43 -21.07
C GLY A 30 1.76 4.37 -20.25
N LEU A 31 2.12 3.18 -19.74
CA LEU A 31 3.34 2.94 -18.96
C LEU A 31 4.63 3.19 -19.77
N ASP A 32 4.61 2.92 -21.07
CA ASP A 32 5.79 3.13 -21.93
C ASP A 32 6.00 4.62 -22.29
N THR A 33 4.93 5.42 -22.22
CA THR A 33 4.95 6.84 -22.60
C THR A 33 5.02 7.79 -21.41
N GLU A 34 4.41 7.42 -20.28
CA GLU A 34 4.31 8.19 -19.06
C GLU A 34 4.94 7.34 -17.96
N GLY A 35 6.15 7.71 -17.52
CA GLY A 35 6.84 7.02 -16.44
C GLY A 35 5.96 6.89 -15.19
N SER A 36 6.17 5.81 -14.44
CA SER A 36 5.34 5.43 -13.31
C SER A 36 6.16 5.30 -12.04
N ARG A 37 5.52 5.52 -10.88
CA ARG A 37 6.13 5.19 -9.59
C ARG A 37 6.59 3.74 -9.53
N ALA A 38 5.94 2.85 -10.29
CA ALA A 38 6.30 1.44 -10.42
C ALA A 38 7.73 1.22 -10.94
N ASP A 39 8.24 2.08 -11.82
CA ASP A 39 9.52 1.90 -12.52
C ASP A 39 10.72 1.85 -11.56
N SER A 40 10.57 2.46 -10.38
CA SER A 40 11.58 2.48 -9.33
C SER A 40 11.55 1.27 -8.38
N PHE A 41 10.64 0.30 -8.60
CA PHE A 41 10.41 -0.85 -7.72
C PHE A 41 10.46 -2.18 -8.48
N GLU A 42 10.81 -3.25 -7.77
CA GLU A 42 11.01 -4.59 -8.34
C GLU A 42 9.74 -5.43 -8.28
N TYR A 43 8.80 -5.06 -7.41
CA TYR A 43 7.58 -5.79 -7.16
C TYR A 43 6.42 -4.83 -6.93
N VAL A 44 5.32 -5.04 -7.65
CA VAL A 44 4.10 -4.22 -7.57
C VAL A 44 2.88 -5.13 -7.49
N MET A 45 1.95 -4.82 -6.57
CA MET A 45 0.64 -5.47 -6.48
C MET A 45 -0.49 -4.44 -6.41
N SER A 46 -1.65 -4.81 -6.96
CA SER A 46 -2.91 -4.06 -6.88
C SER A 46 -3.88 -4.77 -5.95
N GLY A 47 -4.52 -4.05 -5.05
CA GLY A 47 -5.37 -4.65 -4.03
C GLY A 47 -6.37 -3.67 -3.42
N LYS A 48 -7.12 -4.18 -2.45
CA LYS A 48 -8.18 -3.43 -1.77
C LYS A 48 -8.12 -3.67 -0.26
N VAL A 49 -8.28 -2.61 0.52
CA VAL A 49 -8.46 -2.70 1.97
C VAL A 49 -9.84 -3.31 2.21
N TYR A 50 -9.91 -4.44 2.92
CA TYR A 50 -11.18 -5.13 3.18
C TYR A 50 -11.60 -5.10 4.64
N ARG A 51 -10.68 -4.77 5.55
CA ARG A 51 -10.95 -4.70 6.98
C ARG A 51 -9.99 -3.75 7.66
N ILE A 52 -10.49 -2.96 8.58
CA ILE A 52 -9.70 -2.18 9.53
C ILE A 52 -10.16 -2.58 10.93
N GLU A 53 -9.21 -2.83 11.82
CA GLU A 53 -9.44 -3.08 13.23
C GLU A 53 -8.81 -1.95 14.05
N GLY A 54 -9.56 -1.44 15.01
CA GLY A 54 -9.14 -0.41 15.95
C GLY A 54 -10.04 -0.42 17.16
N ASP A 55 -9.48 -0.08 18.32
CA ASP A 55 -10.26 0.05 19.54
C ASP A 55 -10.95 1.42 19.55
N GLU A 56 -12.13 1.52 18.93
CA GLU A 56 -12.96 2.74 18.93
C GLU A 56 -13.33 3.19 20.35
N ALA A 57 -13.20 2.31 21.36
CA ALA A 57 -13.53 2.59 22.75
C ALA A 57 -12.37 3.21 23.55
N ALA A 58 -11.15 3.21 23.02
CA ALA A 58 -9.99 3.74 23.73
C ALA A 58 -9.71 5.18 23.31
N MET A 59 -10.23 6.14 24.09
CA MET A 59 -9.74 7.53 24.17
C MET A 59 -8.27 7.62 24.67
N GLU A 60 -7.48 6.59 24.44
CA GLU A 60 -6.08 6.50 24.83
C GLU A 60 -5.21 6.80 23.61
N PRO A 61 -4.20 7.68 23.72
CA PRO A 61 -3.28 8.04 22.64
C PRO A 61 -2.34 6.89 22.20
N SER A 62 -2.58 5.66 22.69
CA SER A 62 -1.79 4.45 22.43
C SER A 62 -2.55 3.37 21.64
N SER A 63 -3.74 3.67 21.10
CA SER A 63 -4.53 2.67 20.37
C SER A 63 -3.81 2.24 19.08
N ARG A 64 -3.47 0.95 19.00
CA ARG A 64 -2.89 0.34 17.80
C ARG A 64 -4.01 0.04 16.81
N LEU A 65 -3.85 0.48 15.57
CA LEU A 65 -4.72 0.11 14.45
C LEU A 65 -4.10 -1.02 13.64
N ALA A 66 -4.94 -1.85 13.03
CA ALA A 66 -4.53 -2.83 12.05
C ALA A 66 -5.38 -2.72 10.77
N ALA A 67 -4.73 -2.51 9.64
CA ALA A 67 -5.35 -2.53 8.32
C ALA A 67 -5.07 -3.87 7.62
N TYR A 68 -6.09 -4.44 6.99
CA TYR A 68 -5.99 -5.68 6.22
C TYR A 68 -6.29 -5.41 4.75
N VAL A 69 -5.38 -5.86 3.89
CA VAL A 69 -5.43 -5.63 2.44
C VAL A 69 -5.37 -6.97 1.72
N SER A 70 -6.20 -7.12 0.68
CA SER A 70 -6.18 -8.27 -0.21
C SER A 70 -5.69 -7.84 -1.59
N PHE A 71 -4.62 -8.47 -2.06
CA PHE A 71 -4.05 -8.29 -3.40
C PHE A 71 -4.40 -9.51 -4.24
N GLY A 72 -5.64 -9.58 -4.74
CA GLY A 72 -6.12 -10.71 -5.53
C GLY A 72 -6.13 -12.05 -4.78
N GLY A 73 -6.31 -12.04 -3.45
CA GLY A 73 -6.25 -13.23 -2.60
C GLY A 73 -4.96 -13.37 -1.78
N LEU A 74 -3.92 -12.59 -2.09
CA LEU A 74 -2.74 -12.46 -1.24
C LEU A 74 -3.03 -11.49 -0.10
N LEU A 75 -2.96 -11.97 1.14
CA LEU A 75 -3.37 -11.20 2.32
C LEU A 75 -2.19 -10.46 2.96
N MET A 76 -2.41 -9.21 3.34
CA MET A 76 -1.49 -8.40 4.12
C MET A 76 -2.20 -7.88 5.37
N ARG A 77 -1.48 -7.85 6.51
CA ARG A 77 -1.88 -7.14 7.72
C ARG A 77 -0.80 -6.12 8.08
N LEU A 78 -1.16 -4.85 8.12
CA LEU A 78 -0.31 -3.75 8.58
C LEU A 78 -0.82 -3.28 9.94
N GLN A 79 0.02 -3.31 10.97
CA GLN A 79 -0.34 -2.87 12.32
C GLN A 79 0.63 -1.79 12.80
N GLY A 80 0.10 -0.73 13.39
CA GLY A 80 0.90 0.38 13.92
C GLY A 80 0.06 1.36 14.73
N ASP A 81 0.68 2.47 15.12
CA ASP A 81 -0.03 3.54 15.82
C ASP A 81 -1.06 4.22 14.92
N ALA A 82 -2.16 4.67 15.50
CA ALA A 82 -3.28 5.26 14.77
C ALA A 82 -2.86 6.42 13.85
N ASN A 83 -1.90 7.26 14.28
CA ASN A 83 -1.39 8.38 13.49
C ASN A 83 -0.83 7.95 12.12
N ASN A 84 -0.27 6.73 12.01
CA ASN A 84 0.32 6.22 10.77
C ASN A 84 -0.69 5.49 9.88
N LEU A 85 -1.82 5.06 10.43
CA LEU A 85 -2.84 4.26 9.72
C LEU A 85 -4.16 5.01 9.49
N HIS A 86 -4.26 6.28 9.90
CA HIS A 86 -5.49 7.07 9.76
C HIS A 86 -5.96 7.27 8.32
N SER A 87 -5.07 7.11 7.33
CA SER A 87 -5.37 7.36 5.91
C SER A 87 -5.94 6.14 5.19
N PHE A 88 -6.15 5.01 5.89
CA PHE A 88 -6.73 3.79 5.32
C PHE A 88 -8.25 3.79 5.50
N GLU A 89 -8.96 3.45 4.44
CA GLU A 89 -10.41 3.28 4.45
C GLU A 89 -10.79 1.91 3.91
N VAL A 90 -11.88 1.32 4.42
CA VAL A 90 -12.43 0.09 3.85
C VAL A 90 -12.87 0.37 2.42
N ASP A 91 -12.69 -0.61 1.54
CA ASP A 91 -12.93 -0.50 0.11
C ASP A 91 -11.99 0.45 -0.66
N GLN A 92 -10.96 0.98 -0.02
CA GLN A 92 -9.94 1.77 -0.68
C GLN A 92 -9.04 0.88 -1.56
N HIS A 93 -8.86 1.28 -2.81
CA HIS A 93 -7.89 0.67 -3.72
C HIS A 93 -6.47 1.11 -3.37
N MET A 94 -5.52 0.17 -3.37
CA MET A 94 -4.13 0.44 -3.05
C MET A 94 -3.17 -0.37 -3.90
N TYR A 95 -2.01 0.24 -4.14
CA TYR A 95 -0.83 -0.35 -4.72
C TYR A 95 0.20 -0.60 -3.63
N LEU A 96 0.76 -1.82 -3.62
CA LEU A 96 1.97 -2.15 -2.86
C LEU A 96 3.15 -2.14 -3.81
N LEU A 97 4.15 -1.32 -3.50
CA LEU A 97 5.40 -1.24 -4.25
C LEU A 97 6.55 -1.64 -3.33
N MET A 98 7.41 -2.53 -3.80
CA MET A 98 8.50 -3.08 -3.00
C MET A 98 9.79 -3.22 -3.80
N LYS A 99 10.91 -2.90 -3.17
CA LYS A 99 12.25 -3.12 -3.72
C LYS A 99 13.23 -3.52 -2.64
N LYS A 100 14.15 -4.42 -2.98
CA LYS A 100 15.25 -4.80 -2.09
C LYS A 100 16.20 -3.62 -1.89
N ILE A 101 16.69 -3.47 -0.66
CA ILE A 101 17.73 -2.50 -0.33
C ILE A 101 19.05 -3.27 -0.25
N PHE A 102 19.97 -2.94 -1.15
CA PHE A 102 21.36 -3.39 -1.05
C PHE A 102 22.08 -2.44 -0.11
N MET A 103 22.52 -2.96 1.04
CA MET A 103 23.49 -2.28 1.93
C MET A 103 24.90 -2.74 1.60
#